data_AF-A0AAW1K0K5-F1
#
_entry.id   AF-A0AAW1K0K5-F1
#
_cell.length_a   1.000
_cell.length_b   1.000
_cell.length_c   1.000
_cell.angle_alpha   90.00
_cell.angle_beta   90.00
_cell.angle_gamma   90.00
#
_symmetry.space_group_name_H-M   'P 1'
#
loop_
_entity.id
_entity.type
_entity.pdbx_description
1 polymer ?
#
loop_
_entity_poly.entity_id
_entity_poly.type
_entity_poly.pdbx_seq_one_letter_code
_entity_poly.pdbx_strand_id
1 'polypeptide(L)'
;MDQINLDTSLVKEFFARVDIQEPEFKISRLGKFDPTSSRSRPVKVQLSSEAMVHKILKNSRKITTTDKWKGISFSRDRTTMQRELHRVMKQNLHDRLNAGEKYLTLKYINGIPSIVSSEN
;
A
#
# COMPACT_ATOMS: atom_id res chain seq x y z
N MET A 1 -23.89 -15.08 0.04
CA MET A 1 -22.55 -15.01 0.66
C MET A 1 -22.15 -13.55 0.68
N ASP A 2 -22.09 -12.93 1.85
CA ASP A 2 -21.78 -11.49 1.95
C ASP A 2 -20.34 -11.21 1.51
N GLN A 3 -20.16 -10.24 0.62
CA GLN A 3 -18.84 -9.84 0.09
C GLN A 3 -17.84 -9.49 1.21
N ILE A 4 -18.33 -8.94 2.31
CA ILE A 4 -17.53 -8.61 3.51
C ILE A 4 -16.95 -9.87 4.15
N ASN A 5 -17.70 -10.98 4.19
CA ASN A 5 -17.21 -12.23 4.75
C ASN A 5 -16.10 -12.83 3.87
N LEU A 6 -16.25 -12.74 2.54
CA LEU A 6 -15.20 -13.15 1.61
C LEU A 6 -13.93 -12.32 1.79
N ASP A 7 -14.08 -10.99 1.85
CA ASP A 7 -12.94 -10.09 2.05
C ASP A 7 -12.24 -10.34 3.39
N THR A 8 -13.01 -10.60 4.45
CA THR A 8 -12.49 -10.95 5.78
C THR A 8 -11.66 -12.23 5.74
N SER A 9 -12.15 -13.28 5.06
CA SER A 9 -11.43 -14.54 4.90
C SER A 9 -10.12 -14.36 4.13
N LEU A 10 -10.13 -13.56 3.06
CA LEU A 10 -8.92 -13.26 2.28
C LEU A 10 -7.89 -12.47 3.10
N VAL A 11 -8.32 -11.49 3.88
CA VAL A 11 -7.41 -10.72 4.75
C VAL A 11 -6.78 -11.62 5.82
N LYS A 12 -7.57 -12.52 6.43
CA LYS A 12 -7.04 -13.51 7.41
C LYS A 12 -6.04 -14.47 6.77
N GLU A 13 -6.32 -14.97 5.58
CA GLU A 13 -5.40 -15.83 4.82
C GLU A 13 -4.08 -15.10 4.53
N PHE A 14 -4.16 -13.83 4.13
CA PHE A 14 -2.98 -13.00 3.91
C PHE A 14 -2.19 -12.78 5.21
N PHE A 15 -2.85 -12.48 6.34
CA PHE A 15 -2.21 -12.31 7.64
C PHE A 15 -1.45 -13.55 8.10
N ALA A 16 -2.03 -14.74 7.92
CA ALA A 16 -1.35 -16.00 8.18
C ALA A 16 -0.07 -16.13 7.34
N ARG A 17 -0.10 -15.70 6.07
CA ARG A 17 1.06 -15.77 5.17
C ARG A 17 2.20 -14.81 5.55
N VAL A 18 1.89 -13.65 6.15
CA VAL A 18 2.89 -12.68 6.63
C VAL A 18 3.30 -12.91 8.09
N ASP A 19 2.84 -14.01 8.72
CA ASP A 19 3.07 -14.32 10.13
C ASP A 19 2.62 -13.17 11.04
N ILE A 20 1.36 -12.77 10.90
CA ILE A 20 0.75 -11.73 11.71
C ILE A 20 -0.44 -12.31 12.45
N GLN A 21 -0.35 -12.25 13.77
CA GLN A 21 -1.41 -12.64 14.68
C GLN A 21 -2.17 -11.38 15.09
N GLU A 22 -3.16 -10.97 14.30
CA GLU A 22 -4.12 -9.94 14.70
C GLU A 22 -5.47 -10.60 14.98
N PRO A 23 -5.95 -10.60 16.24
CA PRO A 23 -7.22 -11.21 16.58
C PRO A 23 -8.42 -10.36 16.12
N GLU A 24 -8.27 -9.03 16.05
CA GLU A 24 -9.38 -8.13 15.74
C GLU A 24 -8.96 -7.02 14.76
N PHE A 25 -9.66 -6.94 13.63
CA PHE A 25 -9.48 -5.87 12.65
C PHE A 25 -10.82 -5.45 12.08
N LYS A 26 -10.93 -4.18 11.66
CA LYS A 26 -12.11 -3.66 10.97
C LYS A 26 -11.86 -3.64 9.47
N ILE A 27 -12.88 -3.99 8.70
CA ILE A 27 -12.82 -4.05 7.25
C ILE A 27 -13.95 -3.25 6.63
N SER A 28 -13.65 -2.50 5.58
CA SER A 28 -14.66 -1.82 4.75
C SER A 28 -14.16 -1.64 3.33
N ARG A 29 -15.05 -1.58 2.34
CA ARG A 29 -14.68 -1.22 0.97
C ARG A 29 -14.78 0.29 0.75
N LEU A 30 -13.80 0.85 0.07
CA LEU A 30 -13.73 2.28 -0.21
C LEU A 30 -14.42 2.61 -1.54
N GLY A 31 -15.15 3.73 -1.56
CA GLY A 31 -15.85 4.24 -2.73
C GLY A 31 -17.21 3.60 -3.00
N LYS A 32 -17.93 4.16 -3.98
CA LYS A 32 -19.26 3.68 -4.40
C LYS A 32 -19.11 2.49 -5.33
N PHE A 33 -20.04 1.53 -5.22
CA PHE A 33 -20.11 0.42 -6.16
C PHE A 33 -20.43 0.94 -7.55
N ASP A 34 -19.66 0.52 -8.54
CA ASP A 34 -19.84 0.87 -9.93
C ASP A 34 -19.88 -0.43 -10.74
N PRO A 35 -21.05 -0.83 -11.27
CA PRO A 35 -21.19 -2.06 -12.04
C PRO A 35 -20.49 -2.00 -13.41
N THR A 36 -20.12 -0.81 -13.88
CA THR A 36 -19.43 -0.62 -15.17
C THR A 36 -17.91 -0.71 -15.03
N SER A 37 -17.39 -0.64 -13.80
CA SER A 37 -15.96 -0.70 -13.54
C SER A 37 -15.46 -2.14 -13.51
N SER A 38 -14.45 -2.45 -14.31
CA SER A 38 -13.71 -3.72 -14.22
C SER A 38 -12.81 -3.80 -12.98
N ARG A 39 -12.61 -2.68 -12.26
CA ARG A 39 -11.72 -2.62 -11.10
C ARG A 39 -12.51 -2.84 -9.82
N SER A 40 -12.07 -3.83 -9.06
CA SER A 40 -12.57 -4.04 -7.69
C SER A 40 -12.28 -2.83 -6.81
N ARG A 41 -13.28 -2.43 -6.01
CA ARG A 41 -13.12 -1.38 -5.00
C ARG A 41 -12.03 -1.76 -3.98
N PRO A 42 -11.16 -0.82 -3.59
CA PRO A 42 -10.15 -1.06 -2.56
C PRO A 42 -10.77 -1.48 -1.23
N VAL A 43 -10.07 -2.34 -0.50
CA VAL A 43 -10.42 -2.76 0.86
C VAL A 43 -9.59 -1.96 1.84
N LYS A 44 -10.24 -1.24 2.75
CA LYS A 44 -9.62 -0.62 3.92
C LYS A 44 -9.64 -1.63 5.06
N VAL A 45 -8.45 -1.87 5.61
CA VAL A 45 -8.27 -2.68 6.81
C VAL A 45 -7.70 -1.78 7.90
N GLN A 46 -8.34 -1.76 9.06
CA GLN A 46 -7.89 -1.00 10.22
C GLN A 46 -7.43 -1.98 11.30
N LEU A 47 -6.19 -1.80 11.73
CA LEU A 47 -5.52 -2.57 12.76
C LEU A 47 -5.33 -1.73 14.01
N SER A 48 -5.14 -2.40 15.14
CA SER A 48 -4.89 -1.78 16.44
C SER A 48 -3.45 -1.25 16.54
N SER A 49 -2.49 -1.88 15.86
CA SER A 49 -1.06 -1.62 15.99
C SER A 49 -0.42 -1.08 14.70
N GLU A 50 0.24 0.08 14.81
CA GLU A 50 1.03 0.66 13.72
C GLU A 50 2.21 -0.23 13.32
N ALA A 51 2.86 -0.88 14.29
CA ALA A 51 3.97 -1.79 14.03
C ALA A 51 3.54 -2.96 13.13
N MET A 52 2.32 -3.46 13.31
CA MET A 52 1.75 -4.53 12.48
C MET A 52 1.45 -4.03 11.07
N VAL A 53 0.88 -2.83 10.92
CA VAL A 53 0.72 -2.17 9.61
C VAL A 53 2.06 -2.07 8.88
N HIS A 54 3.13 -1.67 9.58
CA HIS A 54 4.47 -1.59 8.99
C HIS A 54 5.01 -2.96 8.58
N LYS A 55 4.84 -4.00 9.40
CA LYS A 55 5.24 -5.39 9.08
C LYS A 55 4.50 -5.88 7.82
N ILE A 56 3.20 -5.64 7.73
CA ILE A 56 2.37 -5.96 6.55
C ILE A 56 2.92 -5.30 5.30
N LEU A 57 3.09 -3.98 5.32
CA LEU A 57 3.50 -3.21 4.15
C LEU A 57 4.92 -3.56 3.68
N LYS A 58 5.81 -3.92 4.61
CA LYS A 58 7.17 -4.36 4.29
C LYS A 58 7.16 -5.75 3.64
N ASN A 59 6.38 -6.68 4.18
CA ASN A 59 6.35 -8.07 3.72
C ASN A 59 5.47 -8.28 2.48
N SER A 60 4.44 -7.44 2.29
CA SER A 60 3.50 -7.57 1.17
C SER A 60 4.18 -7.56 -0.17
N ARG A 61 5.21 -6.71 -0.36
CA ARG A 61 5.99 -6.65 -1.61
C ARG A 61 6.57 -7.99 -2.04
N LYS A 62 6.96 -8.85 -1.09
CA LYS A 62 7.53 -10.18 -1.37
C LYS A 62 6.46 -11.19 -1.78
N ILE A 63 5.25 -11.05 -1.25
CA ILE A 63 4.14 -11.99 -1.45
C ILE A 63 3.36 -11.66 -2.73
N THR A 64 3.22 -10.36 -3.04
CA THR A 64 2.50 -9.88 -4.23
C THR A 64 3.23 -10.17 -5.54
N THR A 65 4.44 -10.72 -5.50
CA THR A 65 5.25 -11.05 -6.68
C THR A 65 5.17 -12.51 -7.12
N THR A 66 4.86 -13.46 -6.23
CA THR A 66 5.09 -14.90 -6.50
C THR A 66 3.91 -15.84 -6.23
N ASP A 67 2.76 -15.35 -5.73
CA ASP A 67 1.67 -16.21 -5.24
C ASP A 67 0.29 -15.85 -5.85
N LYS A 68 -0.79 -16.45 -5.32
CA LYS A 68 -2.22 -16.06 -5.48
C LYS A 68 -2.49 -14.56 -5.34
N TRP A 69 -1.58 -13.84 -4.67
CA TRP A 69 -1.66 -12.40 -4.42
C TRP A 69 -1.01 -11.55 -5.53
N LYS A 70 -0.64 -12.16 -6.66
CA LYS A 70 -0.03 -11.45 -7.79
C LYS A 70 -0.93 -10.35 -8.31
N GLY A 71 -0.36 -9.16 -8.49
CA GLY A 71 -1.08 -7.99 -9.01
C GLY A 71 -1.89 -7.22 -7.97
N ILE A 72 -1.90 -7.67 -6.71
CA ILE A 72 -2.49 -6.91 -5.60
C ILE A 72 -1.48 -5.87 -5.12
N SER A 73 -1.99 -4.68 -4.76
CA SER A 73 -1.17 -3.61 -4.20
C SER A 73 -1.64 -3.26 -2.80
N PHE A 74 -0.67 -2.98 -1.93
CA PHE A 74 -0.90 -2.53 -0.57
C PHE A 74 -0.37 -1.12 -0.41
N SER A 75 -1.13 -0.26 0.26
CA SER A 75 -0.72 1.11 0.50
C SER A 75 -1.27 1.61 1.84
N ARG A 76 -0.55 2.55 2.47
CA ARG A 76 -1.06 3.26 3.65
C ARG A 76 -2.26 4.11 3.26
N ASP A 77 -3.24 4.14 4.15
CA ASP A 77 -4.29 5.15 4.12
C ASP A 77 -3.65 6.52 4.36
N ARG A 78 -3.89 7.45 3.44
CA ARG A 78 -3.22 8.75 3.39
C ARG A 78 -4.25 9.84 3.18
N THR A 79 -4.04 10.96 3.86
CA THR A 79 -4.87 12.16 3.64
C THR A 79 -4.72 12.63 2.19
N THR A 80 -5.69 13.42 1.71
CA THR A 80 -5.61 14.02 0.36
C THR A 80 -4.32 14.82 0.16
N MET A 81 -3.93 15.62 1.16
CA MET A 81 -2.68 16.38 1.14
C MET A 81 -1.45 15.47 1.01
N GLN A 82 -1.37 14.40 1.82
CA GLN A 82 -0.25 13.44 1.76
C GLN A 82 -0.18 12.71 0.42
N ARG A 83 -1.32 12.38 -0.18
CA ARG A 83 -1.40 11.75 -1.51
C ARG A 83 -0.87 12.68 -2.59
N GLU A 84 -1.28 13.94 -2.54
CA GLU A 84 -0.86 14.96 -3.51
C GLU A 84 0.64 15.26 -3.39
N LEU A 85 1.14 15.48 -2.17
CA LEU A 85 2.57 15.66 -1.92
C LEU A 85 3.40 14.49 -2.47
N HIS A 86 2.96 13.26 -2.21
CA HIS A 86 3.64 12.07 -2.75
C HIS A 86 3.58 12.00 -4.28
N ARG A 87 2.46 12.40 -4.90
CA ARG A 87 2.31 12.43 -6.36
C ARG A 87 3.30 13.44 -6.97
N VAL A 88 3.34 14.65 -6.45
CA VAL A 88 4.26 15.72 -6.89
C VAL A 88 5.71 15.28 -6.73
N MET A 89 6.09 14.72 -5.58
CA MET A 89 7.45 14.25 -5.34
C MET A 89 7.86 13.12 -6.29
N LYS A 90 6.92 12.20 -6.60
CA LYS A 90 7.18 11.11 -7.55
C LYS A 90 7.35 11.65 -8.98
N GLN A 91 6.56 12.64 -9.37
CA GLN A 91 6.70 13.31 -10.67
C GLN A 91 8.05 14.03 -10.76
N ASN A 92 8.40 14.81 -9.74
CA ASN A 92 9.68 15.52 -9.70
C ASN A 92 10.88 14.56 -9.79
N LEU A 93 10.84 13.43 -9.07
CA LEU A 93 11.85 12.38 -9.20
C LEU A 93 11.95 11.87 -10.64
N HIS A 94 10.82 11.60 -11.30
CA HIS A 94 10.79 11.12 -12.68
C HIS A 94 11.38 12.14 -13.65
N ASP A 95 11.00 13.42 -13.52
CA ASP A 95 11.50 14.51 -14.37
C ASP A 95 13.01 14.68 -14.23
N ARG A 96 13.55 14.60 -13.01
CA ARG A 96 14.99 14.68 -12.73
C ARG A 96 15.76 13.49 -13.31
N LEU A 97 15.24 12.27 -13.16
CA LEU A 97 15.82 11.08 -13.78
C LEU A 97 15.83 11.18 -15.30
N ASN A 98 14.76 11.74 -15.90
CA ASN A 98 14.69 11.97 -17.35
C ASN A 98 15.63 13.08 -17.82
N ALA A 99 15.91 14.08 -16.98
CA ALA A 99 16.89 15.14 -17.24
C ALA A 99 18.35 14.64 -17.18
N GLY A 100 18.58 13.38 -16.84
CA GLY A 100 19.89 12.75 -16.81
C GLY A 100 20.54 12.69 -15.42
N GLU A 101 19.86 13.16 -14.37
CA GLU A 101 20.31 12.93 -12.99
C GLU A 101 20.24 11.43 -12.68
N LYS A 102 21.27 10.90 -12.04
CA LYS A 102 21.37 9.47 -11.69
C LYS A 102 21.32 9.28 -10.19
N TYR A 103 21.05 8.04 -9.78
CA TYR A 103 21.10 7.63 -8.37
C TYR A 103 20.16 8.44 -7.46
N LEU A 104 18.99 8.86 -7.95
CA LEU A 104 17.99 9.51 -7.12
C LEU A 104 16.96 8.49 -6.63
N THR A 105 16.55 8.64 -5.38
CA THR A 105 15.49 7.82 -4.80
C THR A 105 14.58 8.64 -3.89
N LEU A 106 13.31 8.26 -3.83
CA LEU A 106 12.34 8.86 -2.92
C LEU A 106 12.36 8.11 -1.58
N LYS A 107 12.85 8.78 -0.53
CA LYS A 107 12.80 8.26 0.84
C LYS A 107 11.88 9.12 1.70
N TYR A 108 11.44 8.55 2.82
CA TYR A 108 10.73 9.30 3.85
C TYR A 108 11.71 9.58 4.99
N ILE A 109 11.98 10.86 5.25
CA ILE A 109 12.82 11.33 6.36
C ILE A 109 11.90 12.03 7.36
N ASN A 110 11.82 11.53 8.59
CA ASN A 110 10.91 12.04 9.63
C ASN A 110 9.45 12.16 9.15
N GLY A 111 9.00 11.19 8.35
CA GLY A 111 7.63 11.17 7.79
C GLY A 111 7.40 12.08 6.58
N ILE A 112 8.41 12.84 6.14
CA ILE A 112 8.33 13.74 4.99
C ILE A 112 8.97 13.06 3.76
N PRO A 113 8.27 12.98 2.61
CA PRO A 113 8.86 12.46 1.39
C PRO A 113 9.93 13.44 0.86
N SER A 114 11.13 12.93 0.62
CA SER A 114 12.28 13.69 0.12
C SER A 114 13.05 12.89 -0.91
N ILE A 115 13.48 13.57 -1.98
CA ILE A 115 14.35 12.98 -3.01
C ILE A 115 15.78 13.08 -2.49
N VAL A 116 16.46 11.95 -2.38
CA VAL A 116 17.84 11.85 -1.90
C VAL A 116 18.72 11.14 -2.92
N SER A 117 20.01 11.44 -2.89
CA SER A 117 21.00 10.63 -3.60
C SER A 117 21.10 9.24 -2.95
N SER A 118 21.20 8.22 -3.79
CA SER A 118 21.42 6.82 -3.46
C SER A 118 22.86 6.40 -3.73
N GLU A 119 23.76 7.36 -3.98
CA GLU A 119 25.19 7.09 -4.00
C GLU A 119 25.62 6.59 -2.61
N ASN A 120 26.36 5.48 -2.61
CA ASN A 120 26.96 4.88 -1.43
C ASN A 120 28.11 5.76 -0.91
#